data_AF-A0A3Q2CAV3-F1
#
_entry.id   AF-A0A3Q2CAV3-F1
#
_cell.length_a   1.000
_cell.length_b   1.000
_cell.length_c   1.000
_cell.angle_alpha   90.00
_cell.angle_beta   90.00
_cell.angle_gamma   90.00
#
_symmetry.space_group_name_H-M   'P 1'
#
loop_
_entity.id
_entity.type
_entity.pdbx_description
1 polymer ?
#
loop_
_entity_poly.entity_id
_entity_poly.type
_entity_poly.pdbx_seq_one_letter_code
_entity_poly.pdbx_strand_id
1 'polypeptide(L)'
;METLQALYENRAQQEELDKIEKHIKSSKDKENAKPLDKPEQFLYQLSLIPNFSSRVFCILFQSSFSECMSSITRKISTLQRVCKTLQDNDSVKKILGLVLAFGNFMNGGNRTRGQADGFTLDILPKLKDVKSNDGAKSLLSYIVAYYLRHFDEDAGKETSVFPLPEPHDLFQASQMKFEDFQKDLMRLRKDLRGNGYFSR
;
A
#
# COMPACT_ATOMS: atom_id res chain seq x y z
N MET A 1 -21.93 8.89 -5.42
CA MET A 1 -20.53 9.35 -5.56
C MET A 1 -20.20 9.67 -7.01
N GLU A 2 -20.39 8.71 -7.92
CA GLU A 2 -20.18 8.89 -9.37
C GLU A 2 -20.91 10.10 -9.96
N THR A 3 -22.17 10.34 -9.55
CA THR A 3 -22.92 11.52 -10.02
C THR A 3 -22.26 12.85 -9.62
N LEU A 4 -21.77 12.97 -8.38
CA LEU A 4 -21.10 14.19 -7.92
C LEU A 4 -19.74 14.38 -8.62
N GLN A 5 -19.02 13.27 -8.86
CA GLN A 5 -17.80 13.28 -9.64
C GLN A 5 -18.06 13.79 -11.07
N ALA A 6 -19.08 13.25 -11.74
CA ALA A 6 -19.46 13.69 -13.08
C ALA A 6 -19.84 15.18 -13.10
N LEU A 7 -20.61 15.66 -12.12
CA LEU A 7 -20.94 17.08 -12.00
C LEU A 7 -19.70 17.95 -11.75
N TYR A 8 -18.75 17.45 -10.96
CA TYR A 8 -17.49 18.15 -10.73
C TYR A 8 -16.66 18.26 -12.00
N GLU A 9 -16.52 17.17 -12.76
CA GLU A 9 -15.70 17.11 -13.97
C GLU A 9 -16.31 17.91 -15.13
N ASN A 10 -17.64 17.94 -15.24
CA ASN A 10 -18.37 18.65 -16.30
C ASN A 10 -18.81 20.07 -15.91
N ARG A 11 -18.35 20.61 -14.78
CA ARG A 11 -18.66 21.98 -14.38
C ARG A 11 -18.13 22.97 -15.43
N ALA A 12 -18.86 24.05 -15.66
CA ALA A 12 -18.45 25.07 -16.62
C ALA A 12 -17.14 25.74 -16.19
N GLN A 13 -16.29 26.00 -17.18
CA GLN A 13 -15.11 26.84 -17.02
C GLN A 13 -15.51 28.32 -17.02
N GLN A 14 -14.64 29.18 -16.46
CA GLN A 14 -14.93 30.62 -16.36
C GLN A 14 -15.27 31.24 -17.73
N GLU A 15 -14.53 30.89 -18.78
CA GLU A 15 -14.80 31.37 -20.14
C GLU A 15 -16.17 30.94 -20.69
N GLU A 16 -16.63 29.75 -20.33
CA GLU A 16 -17.94 29.24 -20.74
C GLU A 16 -19.05 29.97 -19.98
N LEU A 17 -18.87 30.18 -18.68
CA LEU A 17 -19.79 30.96 -17.85
C LEU A 17 -19.91 32.40 -18.34
N ASP A 18 -18.80 33.04 -18.69
CA ASP A 18 -18.79 34.42 -19.21
C ASP A 18 -19.60 34.54 -20.50
N LYS A 19 -19.49 33.56 -21.41
CA LYS A 19 -20.28 33.49 -22.65
C LYS A 19 -21.76 33.31 -22.35
N ILE A 20 -22.10 32.40 -21.44
CA ILE A 20 -23.47 32.12 -21.01
C ILE A 20 -24.10 33.38 -20.38
N GLU A 21 -23.39 34.04 -19.47
CA GLU A 21 -23.86 35.27 -18.83
C GLU A 21 -24.05 36.42 -19.81
N LYS A 22 -23.10 36.60 -20.74
CA LYS A 22 -23.19 37.63 -21.78
C LYS A 22 -24.40 37.39 -22.68
N HIS A 23 -24.66 36.14 -23.06
CA HIS A 23 -25.85 35.78 -23.82
C HIS A 23 -27.13 36.12 -23.06
N ILE A 24 -27.24 35.72 -21.79
CA ILE A 24 -28.39 36.02 -20.91
C ILE A 24 -28.61 37.53 -20.80
N LYS A 25 -27.55 38.31 -20.54
CA LYS A 25 -27.62 39.78 -20.45
C LYS A 25 -28.10 40.40 -21.76
N SER A 26 -27.55 39.97 -22.90
CA SER A 26 -27.89 40.52 -24.22
C SER A 26 -29.28 40.12 -24.74
N SER A 27 -29.86 39.05 -24.17
CA SER A 27 -31.15 38.49 -24.56
C SER A 27 -32.32 39.05 -23.77
N LYS A 28 -32.08 39.62 -22.57
CA LYS A 28 -33.14 40.20 -21.70
C LYS A 28 -33.91 41.34 -22.36
N ASP A 29 -33.27 42.11 -23.24
CA ASP A 29 -33.84 43.31 -23.86
C ASP A 29 -34.35 43.07 -25.30
N LYS A 30 -34.42 41.81 -25.76
CA LYS A 30 -34.82 41.46 -27.13
C LYS A 30 -36.01 40.49 -27.13
N GLU A 31 -37.16 40.92 -27.65
CA GLU A 31 -38.37 40.09 -27.78
C GLU A 31 -38.18 38.78 -28.56
N ASN A 32 -37.16 38.69 -29.44
CA ASN A 32 -36.89 37.53 -30.29
C ASN A 32 -35.52 36.85 -30.01
N ALA A 33 -34.99 36.96 -28.79
CA ALA A 33 -33.72 36.30 -28.47
C ALA A 33 -33.85 34.78 -28.42
N LYS A 34 -32.90 34.07 -29.06
CA LYS A 34 -32.82 32.61 -28.97
C LYS A 34 -32.47 32.21 -27.52
N PRO A 35 -33.24 31.31 -26.87
CA PRO A 35 -32.90 30.83 -25.54
C PRO A 35 -31.61 29.98 -25.56
N LEU A 36 -30.98 29.86 -24.39
CA LEU A 36 -29.90 28.88 -24.18
C LEU A 36 -30.44 27.46 -24.38
N ASP A 37 -29.60 26.54 -24.86
CA ASP A 37 -29.95 25.12 -24.89
C ASP A 37 -29.83 24.50 -23.49
N LYS A 38 -30.39 23.30 -23.31
CA LYS A 38 -30.47 22.64 -21.99
C LYS A 38 -29.12 22.49 -21.28
N PRO A 39 -28.00 22.13 -21.95
CA PRO A 39 -26.70 22.03 -21.30
C PRO A 39 -26.23 23.37 -20.71
N GLU A 40 -26.33 24.47 -21.45
CA GLU A 40 -25.91 25.79 -20.98
C GLU A 40 -26.81 26.29 -19.84
N GLN A 41 -28.12 26.02 -19.92
CA GLN A 41 -29.03 26.29 -18.82
C GLN A 41 -28.61 25.52 -17.55
N PHE A 42 -28.28 24.24 -17.68
CA PHE A 42 -27.85 23.41 -16.56
C PHE A 42 -26.54 23.91 -15.93
N LEU A 43 -25.54 24.22 -16.76
CA LEU A 43 -24.26 24.79 -16.32
C LEU A 43 -24.45 26.13 -15.62
N TYR A 44 -25.35 26.99 -16.11
CA TYR A 44 -25.71 28.23 -15.44
C TYR A 44 -26.37 27.97 -14.08
N GLN A 45 -27.33 27.04 -13.98
CA GLN A 45 -27.95 26.72 -12.69
C GLN A 45 -26.94 26.18 -11.67
N LEU A 46 -25.95 25.40 -12.11
CA LEU A 46 -24.86 24.96 -11.24
C LEU A 46 -24.00 26.13 -10.75
N SER A 47 -23.73 27.14 -11.58
CA SER A 47 -22.92 28.29 -11.18
C SER A 47 -23.61 29.19 -10.15
N LEU A 48 -24.95 29.16 -10.10
CA LEU A 48 -25.72 29.87 -9.08
C LEU A 48 -25.56 29.25 -7.68
N ILE A 49 -25.04 28.02 -7.56
CA ILE A 49 -24.77 27.38 -6.28
C ILE A 49 -23.50 27.98 -5.66
N PRO A 50 -23.56 28.64 -4.49
CA PRO A 50 -22.40 29.30 -3.90
C PRO A 50 -21.27 28.31 -3.60
N ASN A 51 -20.07 28.59 -4.13
CA ASN A 51 -18.88 27.76 -3.98
C ASN A 51 -19.11 26.30 -4.41
N PHE A 52 -19.89 26.09 -5.48
CA PHE A 52 -20.22 24.76 -6.00
C PHE A 52 -19.02 23.81 -6.06
N SER A 53 -17.96 24.22 -6.77
CA SER A 53 -16.74 23.44 -6.93
C SER A 53 -16.16 23.01 -5.58
N SER A 54 -16.10 23.94 -4.61
CA SER A 54 -15.54 23.65 -3.30
C SER A 54 -16.39 22.71 -2.49
N ARG A 55 -17.72 22.88 -2.50
CA ARG A 55 -18.64 22.00 -1.80
C ARG A 55 -18.56 20.58 -2.34
N VAL A 56 -18.62 20.41 -3.66
CA VAL A 56 -18.55 19.10 -4.29
C VAL A 56 -17.20 18.45 -4.02
N PHE A 57 -16.10 19.17 -4.15
CA PHE A 57 -14.77 18.67 -3.78
C PHE A 57 -14.72 18.19 -2.32
N CYS A 58 -15.19 18.99 -1.37
CA CYS A 58 -15.20 18.61 0.05
C CYS A 58 -16.03 17.34 0.30
N ILE A 59 -17.21 17.21 -0.33
CA ILE A 59 -18.04 16.00 -0.22
C ILE A 59 -17.31 14.79 -0.78
N LEU A 60 -16.70 14.93 -1.96
CA LEU A 60 -15.94 13.86 -2.61
C LEU A 60 -14.73 13.43 -1.75
N PHE A 61 -13.97 14.40 -1.26
CA PHE A 61 -12.83 14.16 -0.39
C PHE A 61 -13.25 13.50 0.93
N GLN A 62 -14.24 14.04 1.62
CA GLN A 62 -14.72 13.50 2.89
C GLN A 62 -15.14 12.02 2.76
N SER A 63 -15.79 11.66 1.66
CA SER A 63 -16.25 10.29 1.42
C SER A 63 -15.11 9.28 1.22
N SER A 64 -13.96 9.71 0.69
CA SER A 64 -12.84 8.84 0.31
C SER A 64 -11.65 8.92 1.29
N PHE A 65 -11.58 9.98 2.09
CA PHE A 65 -10.48 10.24 3.02
C PHE A 65 -10.28 9.10 4.02
N SER A 66 -11.37 8.66 4.67
CA SER A 66 -11.32 7.61 5.70
C SER A 66 -10.81 6.28 5.14
N GLU A 67 -11.26 5.92 3.93
CA GLU A 67 -10.84 4.70 3.25
C GLU A 67 -9.36 4.77 2.87
N CYS A 68 -8.91 5.89 2.28
CA CYS A 68 -7.53 6.07 1.89
C CYS A 68 -6.59 6.03 3.12
N MET A 69 -6.95 6.74 4.20
CA MET A 69 -6.17 6.74 5.44
C MET A 69 -6.13 5.35 6.10
N SER A 70 -7.26 4.65 6.11
CA SER A 70 -7.34 3.28 6.64
C SER A 70 -6.47 2.32 5.84
N SER A 71 -6.46 2.43 4.52
CA SER A 71 -5.62 1.62 3.63
C SER A 71 -4.13 1.84 3.90
N ILE A 72 -3.69 3.10 4.00
CA ILE A 72 -2.29 3.46 4.34
C ILE A 72 -1.92 2.90 5.72
N THR A 73 -2.77 3.14 6.72
CA THR A 73 -2.53 2.71 8.10
C THR A 73 -2.40 1.19 8.21
N ARG A 74 -3.28 0.43 7.53
CA ARG A 74 -3.22 -1.04 7.51
C ARG A 74 -1.90 -1.55 6.91
N LYS A 75 -1.48 -1.00 5.77
CA LYS A 75 -0.22 -1.37 5.12
C LYS A 75 0.99 -1.09 6.03
N ILE A 76 1.06 0.10 6.64
CA ILE A 76 2.12 0.46 7.59
C ILE A 76 2.12 -0.47 8.80
N SER A 77 0.93 -0.78 9.35
CA SER A 77 0.80 -1.68 10.49
C SER A 77 1.28 -3.10 10.18
N THR A 78 0.96 -3.62 8.99
CA THR A 78 1.48 -4.92 8.52
C THR A 78 3.01 -4.88 8.36
N LEU A 79 3.57 -3.84 7.74
CA LEU A 79 5.00 -3.68 7.59
C LEU A 79 5.71 -3.64 8.96
N GLN A 80 5.20 -2.83 9.90
CA GLN A 80 5.73 -2.74 11.26
C GLN A 80 5.67 -4.08 11.98
N ARG A 81 4.54 -4.80 11.90
CA ARG A 81 4.38 -6.13 12.50
C ARG A 81 5.41 -7.11 11.95
N VAL A 82 5.56 -7.18 10.62
CA VAL A 82 6.53 -8.08 9.97
C VAL A 82 7.96 -7.74 10.38
N CYS A 83 8.35 -6.47 10.30
CA CYS A 83 9.69 -6.03 10.72
C CYS A 83 9.96 -6.36 12.19
N LYS A 84 9.00 -6.10 13.08
CA LYS A 84 9.13 -6.41 14.50
C LYS A 84 9.27 -7.91 14.74
N THR A 85 8.45 -8.74 14.09
CA THR A 85 8.59 -10.20 14.19
C THR A 85 9.96 -10.67 13.71
N LEU A 86 10.46 -10.15 12.59
CA LEU A 86 11.79 -10.52 12.07
C LEU A 86 12.94 -10.12 13.01
N GLN A 87 12.81 -8.99 13.73
CA GLN A 87 13.84 -8.47 14.64
C GLN A 87 13.80 -9.14 16.02
N ASP A 88 12.60 -9.26 16.58
CA ASP A 88 12.44 -9.54 18.01
C ASP A 88 12.12 -11.01 18.28
N ASN A 89 11.52 -11.74 17.33
CA ASN A 89 11.00 -13.09 17.58
C ASN A 89 12.13 -14.11 17.77
N ASP A 90 12.08 -14.83 18.89
CA ASP A 90 13.11 -15.80 19.24
C ASP A 90 13.13 -17.02 18.31
N SER A 91 12.00 -17.40 17.72
CA SER A 91 11.95 -18.49 16.74
C SER A 91 12.70 -18.14 15.46
N VAL A 92 12.60 -16.88 14.99
CA VAL A 92 13.41 -16.37 13.86
C VAL A 92 14.89 -16.48 14.21
N LYS A 93 15.30 -16.01 15.41
CA LYS A 93 16.70 -16.10 15.88
C LYS A 93 17.19 -17.54 15.97
N LYS A 94 16.38 -18.46 16.49
CA LYS A 94 16.69 -19.90 16.56
C LYS A 94 16.92 -20.50 15.18
N ILE A 95 16.05 -20.20 14.21
CA ILE A 95 16.20 -20.70 12.82
C ILE A 95 17.49 -20.16 12.19
N LEU A 96 17.77 -18.85 12.31
CA LEU A 96 19.01 -18.26 11.80
C LEU A 96 20.24 -18.86 12.52
N GLY A 97 20.15 -19.12 13.82
CA GLY A 97 21.19 -19.79 14.61
C GLY A 97 21.45 -21.22 14.13
N LEU A 98 20.42 -21.99 13.79
CA LEU A 98 20.58 -23.32 13.19
C LEU A 98 21.31 -23.26 11.85
N VAL A 99 20.91 -22.31 10.99
CA VAL A 99 21.58 -22.09 9.69
C VAL A 99 23.06 -21.79 9.90
N LEU A 100 23.39 -20.90 10.86
CA LEU A 100 24.77 -20.55 11.19
C LEU A 100 25.55 -21.76 11.74
N ALA A 101 24.98 -22.48 12.71
CA ALA A 101 25.63 -23.61 13.36
C ALA A 101 25.93 -24.75 12.38
N PHE A 102 24.95 -25.16 11.57
CA PHE A 102 25.18 -26.20 10.56
C PHE A 102 26.10 -25.71 9.44
N GLY A 103 25.97 -24.45 9.03
CA GLY A 103 26.89 -23.84 8.07
C GLY A 103 28.34 -23.87 8.54
N ASN A 104 28.61 -23.49 9.79
CA ASN A 104 29.94 -23.53 10.39
C ASN A 104 30.48 -24.96 10.51
N PHE A 105 29.63 -25.91 10.95
CA PHE A 105 30.02 -27.32 11.03
C PHE A 105 30.43 -27.87 9.65
N MET A 106 29.60 -27.65 8.63
CA MET A 106 29.83 -28.15 7.28
C MET A 106 31.03 -27.50 6.59
N ASN A 107 31.32 -26.22 6.90
CA ASN A 107 32.48 -25.50 6.38
C ASN A 107 33.71 -25.61 7.30
N GLY A 108 33.68 -26.47 8.33
CA GLY A 108 34.77 -26.67 9.26
C GLY A 108 36.10 -26.99 8.53
N GLY A 109 37.19 -26.37 8.96
CA GLY A 109 38.50 -26.46 8.30
C GLY A 109 38.74 -25.41 7.21
N ASN A 110 37.69 -24.71 6.75
CA ASN A 110 37.86 -23.52 5.92
C ASN A 110 37.98 -22.26 6.80
N ARG A 111 39.17 -21.64 6.80
CA ARG A 111 39.48 -20.43 7.61
C ARG A 111 38.52 -19.26 7.38
N THR A 112 37.86 -19.15 6.23
CA THR A 112 36.95 -18.03 5.91
C THR A 112 35.47 -18.38 6.03
N ARG A 113 35.11 -19.67 6.16
CA ARG A 113 33.70 -20.13 6.12
C ARG A 113 33.27 -20.99 7.30
N GLY A 114 34.19 -21.62 8.01
CA GLY A 114 33.89 -22.55 9.10
C GLY A 114 33.82 -21.94 10.50
N GLN A 115 34.02 -20.62 10.62
CA GLN A 115 34.06 -19.86 11.88
C GLN A 115 33.38 -18.49 11.70
N ALA A 116 32.22 -18.47 11.04
CA ALA A 116 31.48 -17.24 10.81
C ALA A 116 30.66 -16.85 12.04
N ASP A 117 30.58 -15.55 12.33
CA ASP A 117 29.70 -14.96 13.35
C ASP A 117 28.29 -14.64 12.81
N GLY A 118 28.12 -14.73 11.49
CA GLY A 118 26.86 -14.45 10.81
C GLY A 118 26.97 -14.75 9.32
N PHE A 119 25.86 -14.57 8.62
CA PHE A 119 25.78 -14.76 7.18
C PHE A 119 24.85 -13.71 6.56
N THR A 120 25.04 -13.47 5.26
CA THR A 120 24.15 -12.63 4.46
C THR A 120 22.90 -13.43 4.06
N LEU A 121 21.74 -12.78 4.04
CA LEU A 121 20.45 -13.45 3.83
C LEU A 121 20.29 -14.09 2.43
N ASP A 122 21.14 -13.76 1.46
CA ASP A 122 21.15 -14.34 0.12
C ASP A 122 21.49 -15.84 0.10
N ILE A 123 21.99 -16.38 1.21
CA ILE A 123 22.24 -17.82 1.36
C ILE A 123 20.96 -18.61 1.62
N LEU A 124 19.89 -17.99 2.16
CA LEU A 124 18.69 -18.71 2.58
C LEU A 124 18.03 -19.50 1.44
N PRO A 125 17.88 -18.94 0.21
CA PRO A 125 17.35 -19.71 -0.92
C PRO A 125 18.21 -20.91 -1.33
N LYS A 126 19.52 -20.89 -1.05
CA LYS A 126 20.51 -21.92 -1.43
C LYS A 126 20.45 -23.15 -0.52
N LEU A 127 19.83 -23.05 0.66
CA LEU A 127 19.72 -24.15 1.62
C LEU A 127 18.97 -25.37 1.06
N LYS A 128 18.09 -25.16 0.07
CA LYS A 128 17.36 -26.24 -0.60
C LYS A 128 18.24 -27.06 -1.55
N ASP A 129 19.35 -26.48 -2.01
CA ASP A 129 20.23 -27.02 -3.05
C ASP A 129 21.35 -27.87 -2.44
N VAL A 130 21.70 -27.64 -1.17
CA VAL A 130 22.63 -28.48 -0.41
C VAL A 130 21.90 -29.75 0.01
N LYS A 131 22.39 -30.93 -0.42
CA LYS A 131 21.75 -32.23 -0.19
C LYS A 131 22.59 -33.15 0.68
N SER A 132 21.94 -34.11 1.32
CA SER A 132 22.58 -35.29 1.90
C SER A 132 23.29 -36.12 0.84
N ASN A 133 24.22 -36.99 1.25
CA ASN A 133 25.01 -37.83 0.34
C ASN A 133 24.14 -38.73 -0.56
N ASP A 134 22.99 -39.17 -0.05
CA ASP A 134 22.00 -39.98 -0.78
C ASP A 134 20.99 -39.13 -1.60
N GLY A 135 21.10 -37.80 -1.56
CA GLY A 135 20.19 -36.88 -2.23
C GLY A 135 18.78 -36.77 -1.61
N ALA A 136 18.47 -37.55 -0.58
CA ALA A 136 17.11 -37.71 -0.07
C ALA A 136 16.58 -36.47 0.69
N LYS A 137 17.47 -35.70 1.33
CA LYS A 137 17.10 -34.54 2.14
C LYS A 137 17.96 -33.33 1.78
N SER A 138 17.35 -32.15 1.73
CA SER A 138 18.09 -30.88 1.67
C SER A 138 18.47 -30.40 3.07
N LEU A 139 19.49 -29.53 3.16
CA LEU A 139 19.82 -28.83 4.39
C LEU A 139 18.63 -28.05 4.93
N LEU A 140 17.82 -27.41 4.06
CA LEU A 140 16.56 -26.78 4.45
C LEU A 140 15.61 -27.78 5.14
N SER A 141 15.37 -28.95 4.53
CA SER A 141 14.48 -29.96 5.12
C SER A 141 15.01 -30.51 6.45
N TYR A 142 16.33 -30.60 6.59
CA TYR A 142 16.98 -31.03 7.82
C TYR A 142 16.81 -29.98 8.93
N ILE A 143 16.99 -28.70 8.62
CA ILE A 143 16.80 -27.59 9.57
C ILE A 143 15.35 -27.54 10.06
N VAL A 144 14.36 -27.68 9.17
CA VAL A 144 12.94 -27.72 9.56
C VAL A 144 12.67 -28.89 10.49
N ALA A 145 13.12 -30.10 10.14
CA ALA A 145 12.95 -31.29 10.98
C ALA A 145 13.65 -31.14 12.33
N TYR A 146 14.85 -30.55 12.35
CA TYR A 146 15.59 -30.29 13.59
C TYR A 146 14.85 -29.28 14.47
N TYR A 147 14.35 -28.19 13.89
CA TYR A 147 13.60 -27.18 14.63
C TYR A 147 12.36 -27.78 15.27
N LEU A 148 11.54 -28.50 14.50
CA LEU A 148 10.33 -29.15 15.03
C LEU A 148 10.66 -30.12 16.16
N ARG A 149 11.75 -30.90 16.02
CA ARG A 149 12.12 -31.90 17.03
C ARG A 149 12.64 -31.30 18.34
N HIS A 150 13.30 -30.14 18.30
CA HIS A 150 14.07 -29.63 19.44
C HIS A 150 13.57 -28.29 19.99
N PHE A 151 12.77 -27.53 19.23
CA PHE A 151 12.31 -26.19 19.63
C PHE A 151 10.79 -26.02 19.62
N ASP A 152 10.04 -26.91 18.98
CA ASP A 152 8.57 -26.88 18.98
C ASP A 152 8.02 -28.02 19.86
N GLU A 153 7.52 -27.66 21.05
CA GLU A 153 6.92 -28.60 22.01
C GLU A 153 5.59 -29.19 21.52
N ASP A 154 4.98 -28.54 20.53
CA ASP A 154 3.72 -28.90 19.90
C ASP A 154 3.90 -29.49 18.51
N ALA A 155 5.13 -29.83 18.11
CA ALA A 155 5.40 -30.45 16.82
C ALA A 155 4.50 -31.68 16.57
N GLY A 156 3.74 -31.62 15.47
CA GLY A 156 2.79 -32.66 15.07
C GLY A 156 1.40 -32.57 15.73
N LYS A 157 1.14 -31.55 16.56
CA LYS A 157 -0.19 -31.23 17.12
C LYS A 157 -0.83 -30.08 16.34
N GLU A 158 -2.15 -29.93 16.47
CA GLU A 158 -2.91 -28.82 15.89
C GLU A 158 -2.53 -27.45 16.48
N THR A 159 -1.89 -27.43 17.65
CA THR A 159 -1.42 -26.21 18.32
C THR A 159 -0.05 -25.73 17.86
N SER A 160 0.66 -26.48 17.00
CA SER A 160 1.94 -26.04 16.43
C SER A 160 1.74 -24.76 15.61
N VAL A 161 2.56 -23.75 15.89
CA VAL A 161 2.49 -22.44 15.24
C VAL A 161 3.67 -22.28 14.29
N PHE A 162 3.41 -21.71 13.11
CA PHE A 162 4.47 -21.40 12.16
C PHE A 162 5.48 -20.41 12.79
N PRO A 163 6.78 -20.76 12.88
CA PRO A 163 7.76 -20.01 13.67
C PRO A 163 8.30 -18.73 13.01
N LEU A 164 7.78 -18.37 11.84
CA LEU A 164 8.17 -17.22 11.04
C LEU A 164 6.94 -16.34 10.80
N PRO A 165 7.10 -15.07 10.35
CA PRO A 165 5.97 -14.26 9.95
C PRO A 165 5.09 -14.98 8.92
N GLU A 166 3.78 -14.77 8.99
CA GLU A 166 2.83 -15.31 8.04
C GLU A 166 3.28 -15.04 6.58
N PRO A 167 3.38 -16.06 5.72
CA PRO A 167 3.91 -15.90 4.36
C PRO A 167 3.17 -14.83 3.55
N HIS A 168 1.86 -14.70 3.77
CA HIS A 168 1.06 -13.68 3.10
C HIS A 168 1.45 -12.27 3.53
N ASP A 169 1.58 -12.03 4.83
CA ASP A 169 1.99 -10.72 5.38
C ASP A 169 3.41 -10.36 4.94
N LEU A 170 4.33 -11.33 4.98
CA LEU A 170 5.71 -11.14 4.55
C LEU A 170 5.77 -10.79 3.06
N PHE A 171 5.01 -11.51 2.23
CA PHE A 171 4.93 -11.22 0.80
C PHE A 171 4.35 -9.82 0.56
N GLN A 172 3.23 -9.46 1.19
CA GLN A 172 2.65 -8.13 1.06
C GLN A 172 3.65 -7.04 1.46
N ALA A 173 4.28 -7.17 2.62
CA ALA A 173 5.28 -6.22 3.11
C ALA A 173 6.45 -6.08 2.14
N SER A 174 6.90 -7.18 1.51
CA SER A 174 8.00 -7.16 0.53
C SER A 174 7.69 -6.36 -0.73
N GLN A 175 6.41 -6.22 -1.09
CA GLN A 175 5.97 -5.49 -2.28
C GLN A 175 5.70 -3.99 -2.00
N MET A 176 5.72 -3.55 -0.74
CA MET A 176 5.44 -2.17 -0.37
C MET A 176 6.62 -1.26 -0.70
N LYS A 177 6.33 -0.08 -1.24
CA LYS A 177 7.33 0.96 -1.55
C LYS A 177 7.05 2.21 -0.72
N PHE A 178 8.09 2.74 -0.09
CA PHE A 178 7.96 3.93 0.75
C PHE A 178 7.55 5.16 -0.06
N GLU A 179 7.96 5.23 -1.32
CA GLU A 179 7.62 6.31 -2.25
C GLU A 179 6.11 6.37 -2.50
N ASP A 180 5.42 5.22 -2.52
CA ASP A 180 3.97 5.17 -2.74
C ASP A 180 3.22 5.70 -1.52
N PHE A 181 3.66 5.36 -0.29
CA PHE A 181 3.11 5.96 0.93
C PHE A 181 3.32 7.48 0.98
N GLN A 182 4.51 7.94 0.62
CA GLN A 182 4.81 9.37 0.57
C GLN A 182 3.90 10.09 -0.43
N LYS A 183 3.72 9.54 -1.64
CA LYS A 183 2.81 10.10 -2.65
C LYS A 183 1.38 10.16 -2.15
N ASP A 184 0.87 9.07 -1.58
CA ASP A 184 -0.50 9.00 -1.07
C ASP A 184 -0.73 10.02 0.07
N LEU A 185 0.20 10.11 1.03
CA LEU A 185 0.13 11.07 2.13
C LEU A 185 0.27 12.53 1.64
N MET A 186 1.14 12.80 0.67
CA MET A 186 1.26 14.12 0.06
C MET A 186 -0.03 14.53 -0.66
N ARG A 187 -0.65 13.62 -1.41
CA ARG A 187 -1.95 13.85 -2.05
C ARG A 187 -3.02 14.16 -1.00
N LEU A 188 -3.18 13.31 0.02
CA LEU A 188 -4.15 13.54 1.09
C LEU A 188 -3.93 14.87 1.81
N ARG A 189 -2.67 15.23 2.08
CA ARG A 189 -2.33 16.52 2.71
C ARG A 189 -2.66 17.71 1.81
N LYS A 190 -2.42 17.59 0.50
CA LYS A 190 -2.75 18.61 -0.49
C LYS A 190 -4.27 18.82 -0.55
N ASP A 191 -5.02 17.72 -0.64
CA ASP A 191 -6.47 17.72 -0.73
C ASP A 191 -7.11 18.27 0.55
N LEU A 192 -6.60 17.88 1.72
CA LEU A 192 -7.03 18.41 3.02
C LEU A 192 -6.81 19.92 3.15
N ARG A 193 -5.72 20.45 2.57
CA ARG A 193 -5.42 21.89 2.54
C ARG A 193 -6.21 22.65 1.49
N GLY A 194 -6.85 21.95 0.55
CA GLY A 194 -7.50 22.57 -0.61
C GLY A 194 -6.54 23.21 -1.63
N ASN A 195 -5.23 22.98 -1.49
CA ASN A 195 -4.22 23.63 -2.32
C ASN A 195 -4.18 22.99 -3.72
N GLY A 196 -4.93 23.56 -4.66
CA GLY A 196 -4.95 23.15 -6.07
C GLY A 196 -6.32 23.19 -6.73
N TYR A 197 -7.40 23.31 -5.94
CA TYR A 197 -8.78 23.27 -6.45
C TYR A 197 -9.53 24.61 -6.33
N PHE A 198 -8.99 25.56 -5.57
CA PHE A 198 -9.59 26.89 -5.34
C PHE A 198 -8.89 28.02 -6.09
N SER A 199 -7.96 27.69 -6.99
CA SER A 199 -7.12 28.67 -7.72
C SER A 199 -7.36 28.67 -9.23
N ARG A 200 -8.50 28.13 -9.69
CA ARG A 200 -8.97 28.31 -11.07
C ARG A 200 -10.14 29.26 -11.08
#